data_AF-A0A822XBB6-F1
#
_entry.id   AF-A0A822XBB6-F1
#
_cell.length_a   1.000
_cell.length_b   1.000
_cell.length_c   1.000
_cell.angle_alpha   90.00
_cell.angle_beta   90.00
_cell.angle_gamma   90.00
#
_symmetry.space_group_name_H-M   'P 1'
#
loop_
_entity.id
_entity.type
_entity.pdbx_description
1 polymer ?
#
loop_
_entity_poly.entity_id
_entity_poly.type
_entity_poly.pdbx_seq_one_letter_code
_entity_poly.pdbx_strand_id
1 'polypeptide(L)' 'MDNARQRYDTIDPDEMVITHVAAHRGQISRGFRPRARGRATPKNHYQVNLEIFIEHFGEEVEEDEF' A
#
# COMPACT_ATOMS: atom_id res chain seq x y z
N MET A 1 7.06 8.90 15.69
CA MET A 1 6.49 7.89 14.79
C MET A 1 7.60 7.47 13.86
N ASP A 2 8.34 6.43 14.25
CA ASP A 2 9.32 5.80 13.36
C ASP A 2 8.53 5.18 12.20
N ASN A 3 8.77 5.65 10.99
CA ASN A 3 8.14 5.06 9.81
C ASN A 3 8.59 3.60 9.71
N ALA A 4 7.63 2.70 9.49
CA ALA A 4 7.79 1.25 9.27
C ALA A 4 8.49 0.92 7.93
N ARG A 5 9.59 1.61 7.63
CA ARG A 5 10.48 1.29 6.52
C ARG A 5 11.66 0.56 7.14
N GLN A 6 11.52 -0.75 7.37
CA GLN A 6 12.69 -1.61 7.52
C GLN A 6 13.57 -1.35 6.29
N ARG A 7 14.68 -0.66 6.52
CA ARG A 7 15.61 -0.29 5.46
C ARG A 7 16.61 -1.43 5.33
N TYR A 8 16.33 -2.35 4.41
CA TYR A 8 17.25 -3.41 4.04
C TYR A 8 18.29 -2.83 3.08
N ASP A 9 19.31 -2.14 3.60
CA ASP A 9 20.40 -1.56 2.79
C ASP A 9 21.29 -2.64 2.13
N THR A 10 21.05 -3.93 2.41
CA THR A 10 21.83 -5.08 1.95
C THR A 10 21.10 -6.01 0.97
N ILE A 11 19.87 -5.69 0.57
CA ILE A 11 19.08 -6.50 -0.37
C ILE A 11 18.77 -5.65 -1.59
N ASP A 12 19.04 -6.17 -2.78
CA ASP A 12 18.73 -5.49 -4.04
C ASP A 12 17.20 -5.44 -4.25
N PRO A 13 16.59 -4.24 -4.37
CA PRO A 13 15.16 -4.12 -4.68
C PRO A 13 14.73 -4.81 -5.97
N ASP A 14 15.62 -4.96 -6.95
CA ASP A 14 15.31 -5.61 -8.23
C ASP A 14 15.15 -7.14 -8.08
N GLU A 15 15.68 -7.73 -7.01
CA GLU A 15 15.52 -9.16 -6.67
C GLU A 15 14.28 -9.43 -5.80
N MET A 16 13.58 -8.38 -5.37
CA MET A 16 12.41 -8.54 -4.50
C MET A 16 11.11 -8.77 -5.27
N VAL A 17 10.21 -9.55 -4.68
CA VAL A 17 8.89 -9.86 -5.26
C VAL A 17 7.78 -9.34 -4.37
N ILE A 18 6.76 -8.73 -4.98
CA ILE A 18 5.53 -8.37 -4.28
C ILE A 18 4.71 -9.64 -4.03
N THR A 19 4.62 -10.07 -2.77
CA THR A 19 3.90 -11.29 -2.38
C THR A 19 2.46 -11.02 -2.00
N HIS A 20 2.18 -9.82 -1.48
CA HIS A 20 0.84 -9.42 -1.09
C HIS A 20 0.58 -7.94 -1.33
N VAL A 21 -0.59 -7.64 -1.90
CA VAL A 21 -1.10 -6.28 -2.10
C VAL A 21 -2.53 -6.24 -1.63
N ALA A 22 -2.81 -5.35 -0.68
CA ALA A 22 -4.15 -5.10 -0.20
C ALA A 22 -4.47 -3.61 -0.21
N ALA A 23 -5.73 -3.29 -0.49
CA ALA A 23 -6.26 -1.95 -0.38
C ALA A 23 -7.50 -1.96 0.51
N HIS A 24 -7.48 -1.12 1.55
CA HIS A 24 -8.57 -0.98 2.49
C HIS A 24 -9.18 0.42 2.41
N ARG A 25 -10.49 0.50 2.67
CA ARG A 25 -11.20 1.78 2.66
C ARG A 25 -10.65 2.68 3.76
N GLY A 26 -10.11 3.83 3.37
CA GLY A 26 -9.58 4.83 4.28
C GLY A 26 -10.62 5.88 4.67
N GLN A 27 -10.12 6.94 5.29
CA GLN A 27 -10.96 8.08 5.67
C GLN A 27 -11.60 8.74 4.44
N ILE A 28 -12.77 9.32 4.66
CA ILE A 28 -13.47 10.10 3.64
C ILE A 28 -13.24 11.57 3.94
N SER A 29 -12.55 12.27 3.05
CA SER A 29 -12.50 13.73 3.07
C SER A 29 -13.84 14.26 2.56
N ARG A 30 -14.63 14.84 3.47
CA ARG A 30 -15.99 15.28 3.17
C ARG A 30 -15.99 16.69 2.62
N GLY A 31 -16.74 16.89 1.55
CA GLY A 31 -16.93 18.19 0.92
C GLY A 31 -18.36 18.35 0.43
N PHE A 32 -18.75 19.58 0.12
CA PHE A 32 -20.04 19.89 -0.49
C PHE A 32 -19.83 20.71 -1.76
N ARG A 33 -20.61 20.42 -2.78
CA ARG A 33 -20.68 21.26 -3.99
C ARG A 33 -22.05 21.91 -4.11
N PRO A 34 -22.14 23.21 -4.44
CA PRO A 34 -23.40 23.86 -4.75
C PRO A 34 -23.99 23.27 -6.03
N ARG A 35 -25.33 23.24 -6.10
CA ARG A 35 -26.14 22.78 -7.23
C ARG A 35 -27.28 23.78 -7.46
N ALA A 36 -28.00 23.61 -8.56
CA ALA A 36 -29.11 24.47 -8.93
C ALA A 36 -30.17 24.58 -7.81
N ARG A 37 -30.85 25.74 -7.77
CA ARG A 37 -31.92 26.05 -6.81
C ARG A 37 -31.46 25.95 -5.34
N GLY A 38 -30.24 26.40 -5.04
CA GLY A 38 -29.71 26.44 -3.66
C GLY A 38 -29.43 25.07 -3.03
N ARG A 39 -29.51 23.98 -3.78
CA ARG A 39 -29.22 22.63 -3.27
C ARG A 39 -27.71 22.45 -3.11
N ALA A 40 -27.28 21.76 -2.07
CA ALA A 40 -25.92 21.22 -1.96
C ALA A 40 -25.94 19.70 -2.09
N THR A 41 -24.88 19.12 -2.65
CA THR A 41 -24.68 17.65 -2.66
C THR A 41 -23.29 17.32 -2.13
N PRO A 42 -23.11 16.19 -1.42
CA PRO A 42 -21.78 15.73 -1.01
C PRO A 42 -20.84 15.59 -2.22
N LYS A 43 -19.59 16.00 -2.04
CA LYS A 43 -18.46 15.82 -2.95
C LYS A 43 -17.31 15.26 -2.12
N ASN A 44 -17.49 14.01 -1.72
CA ASN A 44 -16.54 13.30 -0.88
C ASN A 44 -15.35 12.79 -1.71
N HIS A 45 -14.15 12.92 -1.18
CA HIS A 45 -12.95 12.28 -1.70
C HIS A 45 -12.64 11.06 -0.83
N TYR A 46 -12.70 9.89 -1.44
CA TYR A 46 -12.45 8.61 -0.76
C TYR A 46 -10.96 8.35 -0.77
N GLN A 47 -10.37 8.22 0.42
CA GLN A 47 -8.98 7.82 0.57
C GLN A 47 -8.92 6.31 0.80
N VAL A 48 -7.76 5.72 0.55
CA VAL A 48 -7.49 4.29 0.76
C VAL A 48 -6.22 4.12 1.56
N ASN A 49 -6.19 3.09 2.41
CA ASN A 49 -4.96 2.59 3.00
C ASN A 49 -4.43 1.50 2.07
N LEU A 50 -3.17 1.63 1.65
CA LEU A 50 -2.51 0.68 0.75
C LEU A 50 -1.43 -0.06 1.53
N GLU A 51 -1.46 -1.38 1.46
CA GLU A 51 -0.50 -2.27 2.09
C GLU A 51 0.18 -3.11 1.01
N ILE A 52 1.51 -3.11 1.02
CA ILE A 52 2.33 -3.85 0.08
C ILE A 52 3.37 -4.59 0.90
N PHE A 53 3.43 -5.90 0.71
CA PHE A 53 4.46 -6.76 1.24
C PHE A 53 5.39 -7.16 0.11
N ILE A 54 6.68 -7.09 0.40
CA ILE A 54 7.74 -7.36 -0.54
C ILE A 54 8.67 -8.33 0.16
N GLU A 55 8.99 -9.45 -0.50
CA GLU A 55 9.84 -10.51 0.04
C GLU A 55 11.01 -10.76 -0.92
N HIS A 56 12.16 -11.09 -0.35
CA HIS A 56 13.32 -11.58 -1.07
C HIS A 56 13.46 -13.06 -0.76
N PHE A 57 13.40 -13.88 -1.79
CA PHE A 57 13.70 -15.30 -1.71
C PHE A 57 15.14 -15.43 -2.19
N GLY A 58 16.11 -15.38 -1.27
CA GLY A 58 17.51 -15.62 -1.64
C GLY A 58 17.66 -16.97 -2.36
N GLU A 59 18.83 -17.23 -2.95
CA GLU A 59 19.14 -18.58 -3.47
C GLU A 59 18.94 -19.58 -2.32
N GLU A 60 17.86 -20.38 -2.39
CA GLU A 60 17.74 -21.57 -1.56
C GLU A 60 18.96 -22.42 -1.89
N VAL A 61 19.89 -22.52 -0.95
CA VAL A 61 20.95 -23.51 -1.05
C VAL A 61 20.24 -24.85 -1.02
N GLU A 62 20.19 -25.56 -2.15
CA GLU A 62 19.87 -26.98 -2.20
C GLU A 62 20.96 -27.75 -1.42
N GLU A 63 20.99 -27.60 -0.10
CA GLU A 63 21.60 -28.60 0.79
C GLU A 63 20.54 -29.67 1.01
N ASP A 64 20.43 -30.62 0.09
CA ASP A 64 20.05 -32.02 0.36
C ASP A 64 19.94 -32.84 -0.95
N GLU A 65 21.07 -33.16 -1.59
CA GLU A 65 21.23 -34.44 -2.28
C GLU A 65 22.57 -35.09 -1.87
N PHE A 66 22.46 -35.95 -0.84
CA PHE A 66 23.30 -37.06 -0.38
C PHE A 66 24.64 -37.35 -1.09
#